data_AF-A0AAV6TYK6-F1
#
_entry.id   AF-A0AAV6TYK6-F1
#
_cell.length_a   1.000
_cell.length_b   1.000
_cell.length_c   1.000
_cell.angle_alpha   90.00
_cell.angle_beta   90.00
_cell.angle_gamma   90.00
#
_symmetry.space_group_name_H-M   'P 1'
#
loop_
_entity.id
_entity.type
_entity.pdbx_description
1 polymer ?
#
loop_
_entity_poly.entity_id
_entity_poly.type
_entity_poly.pdbx_seq_one_letter_code
_entity_poly.pdbx_strand_id
1 'polypeptide(L)'
;MSQGKDAILKYNQQKFEQRVPFVIYADFETLVEKLDSTDGSTAKTASHKPCGYSYIVIGKPHKQPVVHRGDGGVEAHFLASVIAEKDQLATKLNEVKPMRITPFDEMIIRNATRCGICKKVLGTNRVMDHDHLTD
;
A
#
# COMPACT_ATOMS: atom_id res chain seq x y z
N MET A 1 -10.76 -7.66 -47.55
CA MET A 1 -10.19 -6.61 -46.68
C MET A 1 -11.09 -6.48 -45.45
N SER A 2 -10.77 -7.17 -44.36
CA SER A 2 -11.53 -7.06 -43.12
C SER A 2 -11.07 -5.82 -42.36
N GLN A 3 -11.98 -4.87 -42.20
CA GLN A 3 -11.81 -3.61 -41.48
C GLN A 3 -11.12 -3.84 -40.13
N GLY A 4 -9.93 -3.26 -39.97
CA GLY A 4 -9.27 -3.17 -38.68
C GLY A 4 -10.13 -2.30 -37.77
N LYS A 5 -10.93 -2.94 -36.91
CA LYS A 5 -11.58 -2.26 -35.80
C LYS A 5 -10.48 -1.60 -34.98
N ASP A 6 -10.56 -0.28 -34.84
CA ASP A 6 -9.64 0.53 -34.03
C ASP A 6 -9.33 -0.19 -32.72
N ALA A 7 -8.12 -0.74 -32.60
CA ALA A 7 -7.64 -1.40 -31.41
C ALA A 7 -7.28 -0.31 -30.38
N ILE A 8 -8.31 0.34 -29.83
CA ILE A 8 -8.15 1.40 -28.84
C ILE A 8 -7.65 0.74 -27.55
N LEU A 9 -6.38 0.99 -27.22
CA LEU A 9 -5.80 0.65 -25.93
C LEU A 9 -6.54 1.44 -24.84
N LYS A 10 -7.16 0.75 -23.88
CA LYS A 10 -7.84 1.37 -22.74
C LYS A 10 -7.18 0.94 -21.44
N TYR A 11 -6.94 1.90 -20.56
CA TYR A 11 -6.51 1.63 -19.20
C TYR A 11 -7.65 0.97 -18.42
N ASN A 12 -7.36 -0.17 -17.79
CA ASN A 12 -8.35 -0.99 -17.08
C ASN A 12 -8.07 -1.14 -15.57
N GLN A 13 -7.06 -0.44 -15.05
CA GLN A 13 -6.67 -0.52 -13.64
C GLN A 13 -6.97 0.77 -12.88
N GLN A 14 -8.15 1.36 -13.06
CA GLN A 14 -8.53 2.63 -12.44
C GLN A 14 -8.38 2.63 -10.90
N LYS A 15 -8.41 1.46 -10.26
CA LYS A 15 -8.15 1.30 -8.82
C LYS A 15 -6.75 1.73 -8.36
N PHE A 16 -5.77 1.78 -9.27
CA PHE A 16 -4.42 2.27 -8.98
C PHE A 16 -4.23 3.76 -9.29
N GLU A 17 -5.27 4.46 -9.74
CA GLU A 17 -5.22 5.92 -9.93
C GLU A 17 -5.34 6.66 -8.59
N GLN A 18 -5.90 6.02 -7.56
CA GLN A 18 -6.01 6.59 -6.23
C GLN A 18 -4.66 6.53 -5.50
N ARG A 19 -4.33 7.60 -4.76
CA ARG A 19 -3.12 7.64 -3.95
C ARG A 19 -3.21 6.62 -2.83
N VAL A 20 -2.11 5.89 -2.61
CA VAL A 20 -2.01 4.97 -1.48
C VAL A 20 -1.81 5.81 -0.20
N PRO A 21 -2.63 5.62 0.84
CA PRO A 21 -2.57 6.43 2.06
C PRO A 21 -1.30 6.17 2.89
N PHE A 22 -0.77 4.95 2.82
CA PHE A 22 0.40 4.52 3.59
C PHE A 22 1.31 3.63 2.75
N VAL A 23 2.63 3.79 2.92
CA VAL A 23 3.66 2.90 2.35
C VAL A 23 4.63 2.50 3.45
N ILE A 24 5.00 1.22 3.53
CA ILE A 24 6.00 0.73 4.47
C ILE A 24 7.27 0.42 3.69
N TYR A 25 8.36 1.10 4.02
CA TYR A 25 9.70 0.74 3.56
C TYR A 25 10.42 0.01 4.67
N ALA A 26 11.05 -1.11 4.35
CA ALA A 26 11.74 -1.94 5.32
C ALA A 26 13.05 -2.48 4.76
N ASP A 27 14.02 -2.70 5.64
CA ASP A 27 15.30 -3.32 5.31
C ASP A 27 15.80 -4.17 6.49
N PHE A 28 16.64 -5.16 6.18
CA PHE A 28 17.23 -6.08 7.15
C PHE A 28 18.73 -5.85 7.28
N GLU A 29 19.21 -5.91 8.52
CA GLU A 29 20.62 -6.09 8.81
C GLU A 29 20.92 -7.59 8.93
N THR A 30 22.00 -8.03 8.30
CA THR A 30 22.37 -9.45 8.26
C THR A 30 23.82 -9.66 8.66
N LEU A 31 24.06 -10.75 9.38
CA LEU A 31 25.40 -11.27 9.59
C LEU A 31 25.76 -12.21 8.45
N VAL A 32 26.96 -12.05 7.91
CA VAL A 32 27.50 -12.94 6.88
C VAL A 32 28.22 -14.09 7.57
N GLU A 33 27.62 -15.27 7.52
CA GLU A 33 28.24 -16.51 7.99
C GLU A 33 28.92 -17.21 6.82
N LYS A 34 30.19 -17.58 6.98
CA LYS A 34 30.87 -18.39 5.96
C LYS A 34 30.19 -19.75 5.86
N LEU A 35 29.89 -20.15 4.63
CA LEU A 35 29.50 -21.51 4.32
C LEU A 35 30.50 -22.08 3.33
N ASP A 36 30.88 -23.32 3.53
CA ASP A 36 31.59 -24.10 2.53
C ASP A 36 30.71 -25.30 2.20
N SER A 37 29.70 -25.05 1.37
CA SER A 37 28.78 -26.10 0.91
C SER A 37 28.68 -26.11 -0.61
N THR A 38 28.67 -27.30 -1.20
CA THR A 38 28.50 -27.51 -2.64
C THR A 38 27.13 -28.12 -2.90
N ASP A 39 26.41 -27.51 -3.83
CA ASP A 39 25.09 -27.94 -4.29
C ASP A 39 25.18 -28.12 -5.81
N GLY A 40 25.48 -29.34 -6.24
CA GLY A 40 25.82 -29.65 -7.62
C GLY A 40 27.09 -28.92 -8.09
N SER A 41 26.97 -28.14 -9.18
CA SER A 41 28.05 -27.34 -9.74
C SER A 41 28.21 -25.95 -9.09
N THR A 42 27.40 -25.62 -8.08
CA THR A 42 27.42 -24.30 -7.42
C THR A 42 27.95 -24.42 -6.00
N ALA A 43 28.97 -23.63 -5.66
CA ALA A 43 29.46 -23.50 -4.29
C ALA A 43 28.78 -22.30 -3.60
N LYS A 44 28.09 -22.55 -2.49
CA LYS A 44 27.57 -21.49 -1.60
C LYS A 44 28.66 -21.15 -0.60
N THR A 45 29.22 -19.95 -0.72
CA THR A 45 30.34 -19.46 0.09
C THR A 45 29.93 -18.65 1.33
N ALA A 46 28.67 -18.20 1.38
CA ALA A 46 28.14 -17.39 2.46
C ALA A 46 26.63 -17.58 2.66
N SER A 47 26.16 -17.41 3.90
CA SER A 47 24.76 -17.23 4.25
C SER A 47 24.55 -15.89 4.96
N HIS A 48 23.45 -15.24 4.64
CA HIS A 48 23.00 -14.03 5.32
C HIS A 48 21.97 -14.40 6.37
N LYS A 49 22.33 -14.25 7.64
CA LYS A 49 21.45 -14.49 8.77
C LYS A 49 20.93 -13.15 9.28
N PRO A 50 19.61 -12.89 9.21
CA PRO A 50 19.01 -11.69 9.79
C PRO A 50 19.35 -11.52 11.27
N CYS A 51 19.87 -10.35 11.64
CA CYS A 51 20.17 -9.97 13.03
C CYS A 51 19.41 -8.72 13.47
N GLY A 52 18.74 -8.05 12.53
CA GLY A 52 17.84 -6.94 12.82
C GLY A 52 17.08 -6.49 11.59
N TYR A 53 16.15 -5.58 11.80
CA TYR A 53 15.46 -4.88 10.72
C TYR A 53 15.13 -3.45 11.14
N SER A 54 14.85 -2.62 10.16
CA SER A 54 14.16 -1.36 10.37
C SER A 54 13.05 -1.18 9.35
N TYR A 55 11.97 -0.51 9.75
CA TYR A 55 10.96 -0.06 8.81
C TYR A 55 10.43 1.33 9.17
N ILE A 56 9.98 2.06 8.15
CA ILE A 56 9.33 3.36 8.29
C ILE A 56 7.99 3.33 7.57
N VAL A 57 6.98 3.90 8.21
CA VAL A 57 5.65 4.12 7.61
C VAL A 57 5.61 5.54 7.06
N ILE A 58 5.46 5.66 5.74
CA ILE A 58 5.24 6.93 5.05
C ILE A 58 3.74 7.12 4.89
N GLY A 59 3.21 8.19 5.47
CA GLY A 59 1.80 8.56 5.47
C GLY A 59 1.48 9.53 6.61
N LYS A 60 0.21 9.84 6.82
CA LYS A 60 -0.24 10.68 7.95
C LYS A 60 -0.98 9.85 8.99
N PRO A 61 -0.67 9.97 10.29
CA PRO A 61 0.37 10.80 10.88
C PRO A 61 1.77 10.21 10.70
N HIS A 62 2.79 11.07 10.75
CA HIS A 62 4.18 10.63 10.70
C HIS A 62 4.53 9.83 11.96
N LYS A 63 5.25 8.72 11.78
CA LYS A 63 5.72 7.85 12.86
C LYS A 63 7.23 7.71 12.77
N GLN A 64 7.89 7.62 13.92
CA GLN A 64 9.31 7.32 13.96
C GLN A 64 9.59 5.93 13.37
N PRO A 65 10.75 5.71 12.74
CA PRO A 65 11.15 4.39 12.27
C PRO A 65 11.15 3.37 13.40
N VAL A 66 10.67 2.17 13.11
CA VAL A 66 10.76 1.02 14.00
C VAL A 66 12.07 0.32 13.72
N VAL A 67 12.86 0.06 14.76
CA VAL A 67 14.13 -0.66 14.68
C VAL A 67 14.07 -1.82 15.65
N HIS A 68 14.43 -3.01 15.18
CA HIS A 68 14.55 -4.20 16.00
C HIS A 68 15.91 -4.85 15.77
N ARG A 69 16.55 -5.30 16.85
CA ARG A 69 17.81 -6.05 16.85
C ARG A 69 17.65 -7.21 17.80
N GLY A 70 18.05 -8.40 17.39
CA GLY A 70 17.89 -9.59 18.22
C GLY A 70 18.55 -10.81 17.60
N ASP A 71 18.93 -11.75 18.45
CA ASP A 71 19.52 -13.02 18.02
C ASP A 71 18.42 -14.06 17.82
N GLY A 72 18.20 -14.43 16.55
CA GLY A 72 17.23 -15.46 16.16
C GLY A 72 15.77 -14.99 16.15
N GLY A 73 15.00 -15.48 15.18
CA GLY A 73 13.57 -15.17 15.05
C GLY A 73 13.27 -13.74 14.58
N VAL A 74 14.27 -13.01 14.08
CA VAL A 74 14.14 -11.64 13.56
C VAL A 74 13.10 -11.58 12.43
N GLU A 75 13.06 -12.60 11.58
CA GLU A 75 12.11 -12.71 10.47
C GLU A 75 10.68 -12.86 10.97
N ALA A 76 10.46 -13.73 11.96
CA ALA A 76 9.15 -13.93 12.56
C ALA A 76 8.68 -12.66 13.29
N HIS A 77 9.58 -12.00 14.01
CA HIS A 77 9.29 -10.72 14.68
C HIS A 77 8.97 -9.61 13.67
N PHE A 78 9.70 -9.54 12.56
CA PHE A 78 9.42 -8.60 11.48
C PHE A 78 8.02 -8.79 10.91
N LEU A 79 7.65 -10.02 10.54
CA LEU A 79 6.34 -10.32 9.99
C LEU A 79 5.22 -9.97 10.97
N ALA A 80 5.37 -10.34 12.24
CA ALA A 80 4.41 -9.99 13.28
C ALA A 80 4.25 -8.47 13.42
N SER A 81 5.36 -7.73 13.38
CA SER A 81 5.36 -6.27 13.51
C SER A 81 4.69 -5.57 12.32
N VAL A 82 5.00 -5.99 11.08
CA VAL A 82 4.40 -5.41 9.87
C VAL A 82 2.91 -5.74 9.78
N ILE A 83 2.49 -6.94 10.18
CA ILE A 83 1.07 -7.31 10.22
C ILE A 83 0.32 -6.45 11.24
N ALA A 84 0.87 -6.31 12.46
CA ALA A 84 0.26 -5.46 13.49
C ALA A 84 0.18 -3.99 13.04
N GLU A 85 1.21 -3.47 12.38
CA GLU A 85 1.19 -2.11 11.81
C GLU A 85 0.10 -1.99 10.73
N LYS A 86 -0.01 -2.98 9.82
CA LYS A 86 -1.06 -3.02 8.80
C LYS A 86 -2.46 -3.01 9.40
N ASP A 87 -2.70 -3.77 10.48
CA ASP A 87 -4.01 -3.82 11.14
C ASP A 87 -4.34 -2.50 11.85
N GLN A 88 -3.35 -1.84 12.47
CA GLN A 88 -3.52 -0.50 13.06
C GLN A 88 -3.86 0.54 11.99
N LEU A 89 -3.15 0.53 10.86
CA LEU A 89 -3.41 1.44 9.75
C LEU A 89 -4.79 1.18 9.12
N ALA A 90 -5.18 -0.08 8.95
CA ALA A 90 -6.50 -0.46 8.44
C ALA A 90 -7.62 0.03 9.37
N THR A 91 -7.43 -0.06 10.69
CA THR A 91 -8.41 0.44 11.66
C THR A 91 -8.64 1.95 11.50
N LYS A 92 -7.56 2.73 11.32
CA LYS A 92 -7.66 4.18 11.06
C LYS A 92 -8.33 4.49 9.73
N LEU A 93 -8.03 3.72 8.68
CA LEU A 93 -8.66 3.90 7.37
C LEU A 93 -10.14 3.53 7.37
N ASN A 94 -10.56 2.62 8.24
CA ASN A 94 -11.96 2.21 8.36
C ASN A 94 -12.75 3.05 9.37
N GLU A 95 -12.11 4.00 10.05
CA GLU A 95 -12.79 4.91 10.96
C GLU A 95 -13.72 5.83 10.16
N VAL A 96 -15.03 5.76 10.45
CA VAL A 96 -16.03 6.59 9.78
C VAL A 96 -15.98 7.99 10.38
N LYS A 97 -15.46 8.94 9.60
CA LYS A 97 -15.47 10.37 9.98
C LYS A 97 -16.69 11.08 9.39
N PRO A 98 -17.26 12.05 10.12
CA PRO A 98 -18.30 12.91 9.57
C PRO A 98 -17.76 13.72 8.39
N MET A 99 -18.41 13.60 7.23
CA MET A 99 -18.05 14.37 6.04
C MET A 99 -18.40 15.85 6.24
N ARG A 100 -17.42 16.74 6.01
CA ARG A 100 -17.67 18.19 5.98
C ARG A 100 -18.09 18.62 4.58
N ILE A 101 -19.40 18.81 4.38
CA ILE A 101 -19.96 19.18 3.08
C ILE A 101 -20.31 20.66 3.08
N THR A 102 -19.77 21.42 2.14
CA THR A 102 -20.18 22.80 1.91
C THR A 102 -21.35 22.86 0.91
N PRO A 103 -22.15 23.94 0.89
CA PRO A 103 -23.19 24.13 -0.13
C PRO A 103 -22.66 24.06 -1.57
N PHE A 104 -21.40 24.45 -1.79
CA PHE A 104 -20.75 24.35 -3.10
C PHE A 104 -20.45 22.90 -3.48
N ASP A 105 -20.00 22.08 -2.53
CA ASP A 105 -19.77 20.65 -2.77
C ASP A 105 -21.08 19.96 -3.14
N GLU A 106 -22.18 20.23 -2.42
CA GLU A 106 -23.51 19.70 -2.76
C GLU A 106 -23.90 20.03 -4.20
N MET A 107 -23.63 21.26 -4.65
CA MET A 107 -23.91 21.67 -6.02
C MET A 107 -23.08 20.87 -7.03
N ILE A 108 -21.77 20.69 -6.78
CA ILE A 108 -20.91 19.87 -7.63
C ILE A 108 -21.42 18.42 -7.69
N ILE A 109 -21.78 17.85 -6.55
CA ILE A 109 -22.23 16.46 -6.42
C ILE A 109 -23.55 16.24 -7.16
N ARG A 110 -24.52 17.15 -7.01
CA ARG A 110 -25.80 17.08 -7.74
C ARG A 110 -25.60 17.18 -9.24
N ASN A 111 -24.69 18.04 -9.69
CA ASN A 111 -24.43 18.27 -11.11
C ASN A 111 -23.50 17.22 -11.75
N ALA A 112 -22.84 16.37 -10.95
CA ALA A 112 -21.97 15.33 -11.47
C ALA A 112 -22.75 14.29 -12.29
N THR A 113 -22.33 14.09 -13.54
CA THR A 113 -22.94 13.11 -14.46
C THR A 113 -22.09 11.87 -14.67
N ARG A 114 -20.80 11.92 -14.32
CA ARG A 114 -19.82 10.84 -14.50
C ARG A 114 -19.01 10.59 -13.23
N CYS A 115 -18.67 9.34 -12.99
CA CYS A 115 -17.88 8.91 -11.84
C CYS A 115 -16.46 9.51 -11.90
N GLY A 116 -15.97 10.04 -10.77
CA GLY A 116 -14.62 10.59 -10.66
C GLY A 116 -13.50 9.56 -10.89
N ILE A 117 -13.77 8.28 -10.64
CA ILE A 117 -12.80 7.18 -10.76
C ILE A 117 -12.92 6.53 -12.15
N CYS A 118 -13.98 5.76 -12.40
CA CYS A 118 -14.10 4.97 -13.63
C CYS A 118 -14.57 5.77 -14.85
N LYS A 119 -14.93 7.05 -14.67
CA LYS A 119 -15.47 7.94 -15.71
C LYS A 119 -16.76 7.42 -16.39
N LYS A 120 -17.44 6.40 -15.87
CA LYS A 120 -18.75 5.96 -16.41
C LYS A 120 -19.88 6.87 -15.94
N VAL A 121 -21.02 6.85 -16.62
CA VAL A 121 -22.21 7.63 -16.24
C VAL A 121 -22.70 7.22 -14.85
N LEU A 122 -23.06 8.20 -14.02
CA LEU A 122 -23.57 7.95 -12.67
C LEU A 122 -25.07 7.63 -12.70
N GLY A 123 -25.43 6.47 -12.14
CA GLY A 123 -26.82 6.10 -11.88
C GLY A 123 -27.39 6.73 -10.61
N THR A 124 -28.39 6.09 -10.01
CA THR A 124 -29.04 6.55 -8.76
C THR A 124 -28.27 6.16 -7.50
N ASN A 125 -27.47 5.10 -7.53
CA ASN A 125 -26.65 4.65 -6.41
C ASN A 125 -25.33 5.43 -6.33
N ARG A 126 -25.41 6.68 -5.88
CA ARG A 126 -24.26 7.59 -5.77
C ARG A 126 -23.77 7.64 -4.34
N VAL A 127 -22.45 7.56 -4.17
CA VAL A 127 -21.76 7.73 -2.89
C VAL A 127 -20.79 8.90 -3.00
N MET A 128 -20.60 9.60 -1.89
CA MET A 128 -19.59 10.65 -1.77
C MET A 128 -18.36 10.04 -1.08
N ASP A 129 -17.21 10.18 -1.74
CA ASP A 129 -15.91 9.75 -1.23
C ASP A 129 -15.26 10.94 -0.49
N HIS A 130 -14.62 10.68 0.65
CA HIS A 130 -13.85 11.69 1.40
C HIS A 130 -12.58 11.08 1.97
N ASP A 131 -11.61 11.92 2.33
CA ASP A 131 -10.33 11.45 2.87
C ASP A 131 -10.45 11.22 4.39
N HIS A 132 -10.47 9.95 4.79
CA HIS A 132 -10.54 9.57 6.20
C HIS A 132 -9.31 10.03 7.01
N LEU A 133 -8.21 10.48 6.39
CA LEU A 133 -6.99 10.92 7.07
C LEU A 133 -6.90 12.42 7.31
N THR A 134 -7.49 13.27 6.46
CA THR A 134 -7.27 14.73 6.51
C THR A 134 -8.51 15.60 6.79
N ASP A 135 -9.66 14.98 7.03
CA ASP A 135 -10.91 15.63 7.44
C ASP A 135 -10.90 16.29 8.84
#